data_AF-A0A2G8LJU2-F1
#
_entry.id   AF-A0A2G8LJU2-F1
#
_cell.length_a   1.000
_cell.length_b   1.000
_cell.length_c   1.000
_cell.angle_alpha   90.00
_cell.angle_beta   90.00
_cell.angle_gamma   90.00
#
_symmetry.space_group_name_H-M   'P 1'
#
loop_
_entity.id
_entity.type
_entity.pdbx_description
1 polymer ?
#
loop_
_entity_poly.entity_id
_entity_poly.type
_entity_poly.pdbx_seq_one_letter_code
_entity_poly.pdbx_strand_id
1 'polypeptide(L)'
;MEPVISHGESQTMNRSSESNQESFTAEQIRAMTPNNLRRFVDKTVCIKCGNNNEEASGIVYTVDPVSTSFVISNFADNQGKKSNLTVIPGHSLRLVTVTGICNEEQKQLLTEAFGNFVNSNKTPISDLESRKAELLQWFAKNRIPAQLAGEHDELIQVTDALFIEPPYQPENCLSRNEIILGKVQSLVKSMPT
;
A
#
# COMPACT_ATOMS: atom_id res chain seq x y z
N MET A 1 49.96 -11.81 -59.01
CA MET A 1 49.65 -13.10 -58.36
C MET A 1 49.32 -12.80 -56.91
N GLU A 2 48.07 -13.05 -56.55
CA GLU A 2 47.45 -12.94 -55.21
C GLU A 2 48.04 -13.95 -54.19
N PRO A 3 47.45 -14.16 -52.99
CA PRO A 3 47.23 -13.24 -51.86
C PRO A 3 47.69 -13.88 -50.52
N VAL A 4 47.68 -13.15 -49.39
CA VAL A 4 47.39 -13.76 -48.07
C VAL A 4 46.48 -12.85 -47.27
N ILE A 5 45.28 -13.36 -46.98
CA ILE A 5 44.21 -12.79 -46.17
C ILE A 5 44.52 -13.12 -44.70
N SER A 6 44.51 -12.13 -43.80
CA SER A 6 44.40 -12.38 -42.36
C SER A 6 43.03 -11.92 -41.87
N HIS A 7 42.23 -12.89 -41.44
CA HIS A 7 41.10 -12.73 -40.52
C HIS A 7 41.61 -11.97 -39.27
N GLY A 8 40.90 -11.05 -38.64
CA GLY A 8 39.49 -11.12 -38.25
C GLY A 8 39.45 -11.52 -36.79
N GLU A 9 39.52 -10.54 -35.87
CA GLU A 9 39.08 -10.68 -34.47
C GLU A 9 38.89 -9.28 -33.87
N SER A 10 37.70 -8.71 -34.11
CA SER A 10 37.17 -7.64 -33.27
C SER A 10 36.88 -8.24 -31.90
N GLN A 11 37.79 -8.01 -30.94
CA GLN A 11 37.51 -8.25 -29.52
C GLN A 11 36.37 -7.34 -29.10
N THR A 12 35.17 -7.91 -29.07
CA THR A 12 34.02 -7.34 -28.39
C THR A 12 34.35 -7.30 -26.90
N MET A 13 34.58 -6.08 -26.38
CA MET A 13 34.62 -5.81 -24.95
C MET A 13 33.28 -6.24 -24.35
N ASN A 14 33.27 -7.44 -23.76
CA ASN A 14 32.17 -7.91 -22.96
C ASN A 14 32.17 -7.13 -21.64
N ARG A 15 31.49 -5.98 -21.64
CA ARG A 15 31.24 -5.18 -20.44
C ARG A 15 30.16 -5.89 -19.64
N SER A 16 30.56 -6.91 -18.89
CA SER A 16 29.75 -7.52 -17.84
C SER A 16 29.44 -6.42 -16.82
N SER A 17 28.22 -5.91 -16.87
CA SER A 17 27.71 -4.96 -15.88
C SER A 17 27.38 -5.76 -14.62
N GLU A 18 28.37 -5.97 -13.76
CA GLU A 18 28.15 -6.47 -12.41
C GLU A 18 27.29 -5.44 -11.66
N SER A 19 26.00 -5.73 -11.56
CA SER A 19 25.12 -5.04 -10.62
C SER A 19 25.51 -5.51 -9.22
N ASN A 20 26.01 -4.59 -8.39
CA ASN A 20 26.29 -4.88 -6.98
C ASN A 20 24.99 -5.29 -6.27
N GLN A 21 24.72 -6.59 -6.16
CA GLN A 21 23.61 -7.14 -5.39
C GLN A 21 23.99 -7.14 -3.91
N GLU A 22 23.32 -6.30 -3.13
CA GLU A 22 23.53 -6.23 -1.68
C GLU A 22 22.79 -7.39 -0.98
N SER A 23 23.48 -8.16 -0.15
CA SER A 23 22.91 -9.30 0.56
C SER A 23 23.11 -9.18 2.07
N PHE A 24 22.08 -9.55 2.82
CA PHE A 24 22.01 -9.43 4.28
C PHE A 24 21.60 -10.74 4.92
N THR A 25 22.33 -11.17 5.95
CA THR A 25 21.96 -12.33 6.76
C THR A 25 20.81 -12.00 7.70
N ALA A 26 20.11 -13.03 8.19
CA ALA A 26 19.05 -12.86 9.17
C ALA A 26 19.52 -12.17 10.46
N GLU A 27 20.77 -12.40 10.89
CA GLU A 27 21.34 -11.73 12.07
C GLU A 27 21.57 -10.23 11.82
N GLN A 28 22.11 -9.88 10.64
CA GLN A 28 22.28 -8.48 10.25
C GLN A 28 20.95 -7.75 10.20
N ILE A 29 19.92 -8.35 9.59
CA ILE A 29 18.56 -7.80 9.52
C ILE A 29 17.98 -7.60 10.93
N ARG A 30 18.11 -8.58 11.84
CA ARG A 30 17.59 -8.46 13.21
C ARG A 30 18.28 -7.40 14.05
N ALA A 31 19.54 -7.09 13.75
CA ALA A 31 20.26 -6.01 14.41
C ALA A 31 19.92 -4.61 13.87
N MET A 32 19.11 -4.50 12.81
CA MET A 32 18.78 -3.20 12.21
C MET A 32 17.74 -2.43 13.03
N THR A 33 17.89 -1.11 13.03
CA THR A 33 16.86 -0.20 13.54
C THR A 33 15.67 -0.13 12.58
N PRO A 34 14.48 0.31 13.03
CA PRO A 34 13.32 0.49 12.16
C PRO A 34 13.60 1.36 10.92
N ASN A 35 14.39 2.42 11.06
CA ASN A 35 14.77 3.28 9.94
C ASN A 35 15.65 2.56 8.91
N ASN A 36 16.53 1.66 9.35
CA ASN A 36 17.34 0.84 8.45
C ASN A 36 16.50 -0.21 7.74
N LEU A 37 15.56 -0.85 8.45
CA LEU A 37 14.60 -1.80 7.86
C LEU A 37 13.71 -1.16 6.80
N ARG A 38 13.33 0.12 6.98
CA ARG A 38 12.54 0.87 6.00
C ARG A 38 13.23 0.98 4.63
N ARG A 39 14.57 0.87 4.56
CA ARG A 39 15.33 0.96 3.30
C ARG A 39 15.06 -0.19 2.34
N PHE A 40 14.50 -1.30 2.84
CA PHE A 40 14.07 -2.41 2.00
C PHE A 40 12.73 -2.17 1.31
N VAL A 41 11.90 -1.25 1.80
CA VAL A 41 10.61 -0.92 1.16
C VAL A 41 10.86 -0.43 -0.26
N ASP A 42 10.00 -0.85 -1.19
CA ASP A 42 10.11 -0.61 -2.64
C ASP A 42 11.36 -1.22 -3.30
N LYS A 43 12.05 -2.15 -2.62
CA LYS A 43 13.12 -2.96 -3.23
C LYS A 43 12.55 -4.28 -3.71
N THR A 44 13.06 -4.73 -4.86
CA THR A 44 12.87 -6.11 -5.30
C THR A 44 13.93 -6.96 -4.60
N VAL A 45 13.48 -8.05 -3.98
CA VAL A 45 14.34 -8.93 -3.19
C VAL A 45 14.12 -10.39 -3.55
N CYS A 46 15.16 -11.20 -3.36
CA CYS A 46 15.07 -12.65 -3.25
C CYS A 46 15.43 -13.03 -1.81
N ILE A 47 14.56 -13.80 -1.16
CA ILE A 47 14.69 -14.17 0.25
C ILE A 47 14.78 -15.68 0.38
N LYS A 48 15.89 -16.16 0.94
CA LYS A 48 16.06 -17.55 1.37
C LYS A 48 15.45 -17.76 2.75
N CYS A 49 14.58 -18.76 2.86
CA CYS A 49 13.78 -19.05 4.03
C CYS A 49 13.87 -20.53 4.44
N GLY A 50 13.64 -20.78 5.73
CA GLY A 50 13.52 -22.13 6.29
C GLY A 50 14.83 -22.91 6.30
N ASN A 51 14.72 -24.23 6.44
CA ASN A 51 15.86 -25.14 6.46
C ASN A 51 16.10 -25.84 5.11
N ASN A 52 15.10 -25.82 4.22
CA ASN A 52 15.16 -26.48 2.91
C ASN A 52 15.59 -25.52 1.78
N ASN A 53 16.14 -24.36 2.13
CA ASN A 53 16.56 -23.32 1.17
C ASN A 53 15.43 -22.91 0.21
N GLU A 54 14.22 -22.75 0.76
CA GLU A 54 13.08 -22.22 0.01
C GLU A 54 13.34 -20.76 -0.34
N GLU A 55 12.98 -20.36 -1.55
CA GLU A 55 13.21 -19.00 -2.04
C GLU A 55 11.89 -18.31 -2.35
N ALA A 56 11.76 -17.07 -1.88
CA ALA A 56 10.63 -16.21 -2.16
C ALA A 56 11.15 -14.89 -2.73
N SER A 57 10.66 -14.53 -3.92
CA SER A 57 11.03 -13.28 -4.59
C SER A 57 9.83 -12.37 -4.76
N GLY A 58 10.07 -11.06 -4.64
CA GLY A 58 9.02 -10.07 -4.78
C GLY A 58 9.47 -8.67 -4.37
N ILE A 59 8.54 -7.72 -4.44
CA ILE A 59 8.75 -6.35 -4.00
C ILE A 59 8.38 -6.25 -2.52
N VAL A 60 9.26 -5.69 -1.69
CA VAL A 60 8.99 -5.47 -0.27
C VAL A 60 7.97 -4.34 -0.13
N TYR A 61 6.79 -4.69 0.41
CA TYR A 61 5.73 -3.75 0.76
C TYR A 61 5.99 -3.12 2.13
N THR A 62 6.32 -3.94 3.13
CA THR A 62 6.68 -3.48 4.46
C THR A 62 7.55 -4.50 5.19
N VAL A 63 8.21 -4.05 6.25
CA VAL A 63 8.94 -4.89 7.20
C VAL A 63 8.45 -4.55 8.59
N ASP A 64 7.94 -5.54 9.33
CA ASP A 64 7.56 -5.34 10.73
C ASP A 64 8.85 -5.25 11.58
N PRO A 65 9.14 -4.11 12.23
CA PRO A 65 10.35 -3.95 13.02
C PRO A 65 10.39 -4.82 14.29
N VAL A 66 9.23 -5.31 14.77
CA VAL A 66 9.19 -6.15 15.98
C VAL A 66 9.55 -7.59 15.64
N SER A 67 8.84 -8.20 14.69
CA SER A 67 9.08 -9.59 14.30
C SER A 67 10.14 -9.76 13.23
N THR A 68 10.63 -8.66 12.62
CA THR A 68 11.52 -8.65 11.45
C THR A 68 10.94 -9.39 10.23
N SER A 69 9.61 -9.49 10.17
CA SER A 69 8.91 -10.19 9.10
C SER A 69 8.83 -9.33 7.85
N PHE A 70 9.17 -9.93 6.71
CA PHE A 70 9.09 -9.29 5.40
C PHE A 70 7.74 -9.57 4.77
N VAL A 71 7.06 -8.52 4.34
CA VAL A 71 5.84 -8.63 3.53
C VAL A 71 6.23 -8.28 2.11
N ILE A 72 6.23 -9.29 1.23
CA ILE A 72 6.55 -9.12 -0.18
C ILE A 72 5.32 -9.32 -1.05
N SER A 73 5.23 -8.56 -2.14
CA SER A 73 4.24 -8.74 -3.19
C SER A 73 4.90 -9.40 -4.40
N ASN A 74 4.27 -10.45 -4.92
CA ASN A 74 4.62 -11.01 -6.21
C ASN A 74 3.54 -10.64 -7.24
N PHE A 75 3.96 -10.04 -8.35
CA PHE A 75 3.11 -9.79 -9.49
C PHE A 75 3.37 -10.90 -10.51
N ALA A 76 2.43 -11.84 -10.62
CA ALA A 76 2.53 -12.86 -11.64
C ALA A 76 2.44 -12.20 -13.02
N ASP A 77 3.51 -12.32 -13.81
CA ASP A 77 3.51 -11.97 -15.22
C ASP A 77 2.44 -12.80 -15.94
N ASN A 78 1.71 -12.13 -16.85
CA ASN A 78 0.80 -12.70 -17.85
C ASN A 78 -0.67 -12.90 -17.49
N GLN A 79 -1.33 -11.92 -16.85
CA GLN A 79 -2.75 -11.54 -17.12
C GLN A 79 -3.35 -10.51 -16.13
N GLY A 80 -2.52 -9.82 -15.34
CA GLY A 80 -2.91 -8.57 -14.66
C GLY A 80 -4.21 -8.63 -13.86
N LYS A 81 -4.16 -9.10 -12.60
CA LYS A 81 -5.09 -8.61 -11.53
C LYS A 81 -4.90 -9.18 -10.13
N LYS A 82 -3.98 -10.13 -9.89
CA LYS A 82 -3.77 -10.65 -8.54
C LYS A 82 -2.32 -10.52 -8.13
N SER A 83 -2.02 -9.44 -7.41
CA SER A 83 -0.86 -9.39 -6.52
C SER A 83 -1.11 -10.38 -5.37
N ASN A 84 -0.13 -11.24 -5.11
CA ASN A 84 -0.15 -12.09 -3.92
C ASN A 84 0.79 -11.49 -2.89
N LEU A 85 0.30 -11.24 -1.67
CA LEU A 85 1.15 -10.89 -0.54
C LEU A 85 1.62 -12.16 0.15
N THR A 86 2.93 -12.32 0.24
CA THR A 86 3.58 -13.36 1.01
C THR A 86 4.22 -12.72 2.24
N VAL A 87 3.85 -13.22 3.42
CA VAL A 87 4.49 -12.84 4.67
C VAL A 87 5.55 -13.87 5.00
N ILE A 88 6.78 -13.42 5.14
CA ILE A 88 7.93 -14.24 5.52
C ILE A 88 8.28 -13.90 6.97
N PRO A 89 8.04 -14.83 7.91
CA PRO A 89 8.35 -14.60 9.31
C PRO A 89 9.84 -14.38 9.53
N GLY A 90 10.21 -13.41 10.38
CA GLY A 90 11.61 -13.07 10.61
C GLY A 90 12.47 -14.22 11.16
N HIS A 91 11.88 -15.17 11.89
CA HIS A 91 12.59 -16.36 12.38
C HIS A 91 12.96 -17.35 11.25
N SER A 92 12.20 -17.34 10.16
CA SER A 92 12.43 -18.18 8.98
C SER A 92 13.46 -17.59 8.03
N LEU A 93 13.80 -16.30 8.15
CA LEU A 93 14.81 -15.65 7.32
C LEU A 93 16.18 -16.31 7.47
N ARG A 94 16.89 -16.42 6.34
CA ARG A 94 18.29 -16.83 6.26
C ARG A 94 19.14 -15.77 5.56
N LEU A 95 18.73 -15.40 4.34
CA LEU A 95 19.43 -14.43 3.50
C LEU A 95 18.41 -13.58 2.74
N VAL A 96 18.62 -12.27 2.72
CA VAL A 96 17.86 -11.31 1.90
C VAL A 96 18.82 -10.70 0.90
N THR A 97 18.55 -10.89 -0.40
CA THR A 97 19.34 -10.31 -1.48
C THR A 97 18.50 -9.27 -2.21
N VAL A 98 19.00 -8.04 -2.29
CA VAL A 98 18.38 -6.96 -3.06
C VAL A 98 18.72 -7.14 -4.53
N THR A 99 17.71 -7.45 -5.33
CA THR A 99 17.83 -7.72 -6.78
C THR A 99 17.45 -6.53 -7.64
N GLY A 100 16.80 -5.50 -7.06
CA GLY A 100 16.44 -4.30 -7.80
C GLY A 100 15.61 -3.31 -6.99
N ILE A 101 15.02 -2.37 -7.72
CA ILE A 101 14.13 -1.33 -7.19
C ILE A 101 12.81 -1.45 -7.95
N CYS A 102 11.71 -1.32 -7.22
CA CYS A 102 10.36 -1.26 -7.75
C CYS A 102 10.21 -0.06 -8.70
N ASN A 103 9.68 -0.29 -9.89
CA ASN A 103 9.38 0.79 -10.84
C ASN A 103 8.06 1.51 -10.45
N GLU A 104 7.79 2.67 -11.06
CA GLU A 104 6.63 3.48 -10.69
C GLU A 104 5.29 2.77 -11.00
N GLU A 105 5.22 1.98 -12.07
CA GLU A 105 4.01 1.20 -12.41
C GLU A 105 3.72 0.14 -11.34
N GLN A 106 4.74 -0.58 -10.88
CA GLN A 106 4.65 -1.58 -9.82
C GLN A 106 4.28 -0.95 -8.48
N LYS A 107 4.83 0.23 -8.15
CA LYS A 107 4.43 1.00 -6.96
C LYS A 107 2.97 1.43 -7.03
N GLN A 108 2.53 1.90 -8.20
CA GLN A 108 1.15 2.27 -8.42
C GLN A 108 0.23 1.07 -8.24
N LEU A 109 0.58 -0.08 -8.82
CA LEU A 109 -0.20 -1.32 -8.68
C LEU A 109 -0.25 -1.81 -7.22
N LEU A 110 0.85 -1.70 -6.47
CA LEU A 110 0.89 -1.96 -5.02
C LEU A 110 -0.07 -1.03 -4.25
N THR A 111 -0.06 0.26 -4.63
CA THR A 111 -0.89 1.30 -4.01
C THR A 111 -2.37 1.11 -4.34
N GLU A 112 -2.72 0.70 -5.55
CA GLU A 112 -4.10 0.39 -5.93
C GLU A 112 -4.60 -0.88 -5.23
N ALA A 113 -3.73 -1.91 -5.13
CA ALA A 113 -4.08 -3.17 -4.49
C ALA A 113 -4.24 -3.06 -2.96
N PHE A 114 -3.39 -2.27 -2.29
CA PHE A 114 -3.30 -2.26 -0.82
C PHE A 114 -3.39 -0.85 -0.19
N GLY A 115 -3.20 0.21 -0.97
CA GLY A 115 -3.24 1.59 -0.51
C GLY A 115 -4.65 2.15 -0.29
N ASN A 116 -5.70 1.48 -0.78
CA ASN A 116 -7.09 1.88 -0.52
C ASN A 116 -7.49 1.79 0.96
N PHE A 117 -6.74 1.07 1.78
CA PHE A 117 -6.95 1.02 3.24
C PHE A 117 -6.44 2.29 3.95
N VAL A 118 -5.52 3.05 3.32
CA VAL A 118 -4.94 4.30 3.85
C VAL A 118 -5.46 5.53 3.09
N ASN A 119 -5.84 5.36 1.83
CA ASN A 119 -6.35 6.42 0.95
C ASN A 119 -7.84 6.72 1.12
N SER A 120 -8.56 6.09 2.05
CA SER A 120 -9.92 6.52 2.44
C SER A 120 -9.96 8.00 2.87
N ASN A 121 -8.80 8.60 3.15
CA ASN A 121 -8.64 9.99 3.56
C ASN A 121 -8.09 10.94 2.46
N LYS A 122 -7.99 10.50 1.19
CA LYS A 122 -7.51 11.33 0.06
C LYS A 122 -8.63 11.96 -0.76
N THR A 123 -9.78 12.23 -0.17
CA THR A 123 -10.73 13.17 -0.78
C THR A 123 -10.12 14.58 -0.67
N PRO A 124 -9.91 15.31 -1.78
CA PRO A 124 -9.43 16.69 -1.73
C PRO A 124 -10.26 17.52 -0.73
N ILE A 125 -9.63 18.45 -0.02
CA ILE A 125 -10.31 19.28 0.99
C ILE A 125 -11.52 20.00 0.39
N SER A 126 -11.42 20.47 -0.86
CA SER A 126 -12.54 21.07 -1.60
C SER A 126 -13.74 20.13 -1.69
N ASP A 127 -13.46 18.86 -1.98
CA ASP A 127 -14.48 17.84 -2.23
C ASP A 127 -15.11 17.40 -0.90
N LEU A 128 -14.34 17.42 0.20
CA LEU A 128 -14.84 17.19 1.55
C LEU A 128 -15.83 18.28 1.99
N GLU A 129 -15.51 19.55 1.76
CA GLU A 129 -16.40 20.66 2.11
C GLU A 129 -17.68 20.64 1.26
N SER A 130 -17.57 20.36 -0.05
CA SER A 130 -18.74 20.16 -0.91
C SER A 130 -19.61 19.00 -0.41
N ARG A 131 -19.00 17.85 -0.12
CA ARG A 131 -19.72 16.68 0.40
C ARG A 131 -20.42 16.96 1.73
N LYS A 132 -19.75 17.66 2.64
CA LYS A 132 -20.28 18.08 3.94
C LYS A 132 -21.51 18.98 3.77
N ALA A 133 -21.43 19.97 2.89
CA ALA A 133 -22.53 20.87 2.59
C ALA A 133 -23.72 20.13 1.96
N GLU A 134 -23.47 19.24 1.00
CA GLU A 134 -24.50 18.39 0.38
C GLU A 134 -25.22 17.51 1.41
N LEU A 135 -24.48 16.93 2.36
CA LEU A 135 -25.07 16.10 3.42
C LEU A 135 -25.96 16.91 4.35
N LEU A 136 -25.52 18.09 4.79
CA LEU A 136 -26.36 18.97 5.61
C LEU A 136 -27.65 19.32 4.88
N GLN A 137 -27.56 19.64 3.58
CA GLN A 137 -28.73 19.93 2.75
C GLN A 137 -29.64 18.69 2.60
N TRP A 138 -29.03 17.50 2.45
CA TRP A 138 -29.76 16.24 2.35
C TRP A 138 -30.53 15.91 3.63
N PHE A 139 -29.91 16.08 4.80
CA PHE A 139 -30.59 15.90 6.08
C PHE A 139 -31.73 16.91 6.26
N ALA A 140 -31.50 18.19 5.92
CA ALA A 140 -32.55 19.21 5.95
C ALA A 140 -33.73 18.85 5.03
N LYS A 141 -33.46 18.37 3.81
CA LYS A 141 -34.48 17.90 2.86
C LYS A 141 -35.30 16.72 3.41
N ASN A 142 -34.66 15.85 4.19
CA ASN A 142 -35.30 14.71 4.86
C ASN A 142 -35.88 15.06 6.24
N ARG A 143 -35.88 16.35 6.63
CA ARG A 143 -36.38 16.86 7.91
C ARG A 143 -35.68 16.22 9.12
N ILE A 144 -34.39 15.90 8.96
CA ILE A 144 -33.54 15.40 10.03
C ILE A 144 -32.65 16.56 10.51
N PRO A 145 -32.72 16.92 11.81
CA PRO A 145 -31.82 17.90 12.40
C PRO A 145 -30.36 17.45 12.29
N ALA A 146 -29.55 18.24 11.60
CA ALA A 146 -28.11 18.05 11.50
C ALA A 146 -27.40 19.41 11.66
N GLN A 147 -26.30 19.42 12.39
CA GLN A 147 -25.49 20.62 12.65
C GLN A 147 -24.00 20.28 12.65
N LEU A 148 -23.16 21.30 12.54
CA LEU A 148 -21.72 21.14 12.68
C LEU A 148 -21.33 21.03 14.15
N ALA A 149 -20.30 20.23 14.42
CA ALA A 149 -19.74 20.00 15.75
C ALA A 149 -18.23 19.73 15.64
N GLY A 150 -17.54 19.71 16.78
CA GLY A 150 -16.08 19.57 16.84
C GLY A 150 -15.39 20.91 17.14
N GLU A 151 -14.07 20.90 17.26
CA GLU A 151 -13.29 22.10 17.57
C GLU A 151 -13.18 23.06 16.37
N HIS A 152 -13.30 22.52 15.16
CA HIS A 152 -13.17 23.20 13.88
C HIS A 152 -14.37 22.88 12.95
N ASP A 153 -15.54 22.59 13.53
CA ASP A 153 -16.75 22.20 12.80
C ASP A 153 -16.56 20.97 11.90
N GLU A 154 -15.60 20.09 12.22
CA GLU A 154 -15.21 18.95 11.39
C GLU A 154 -16.19 17.77 11.39
N LEU A 155 -17.14 17.75 12.33
CA LEU A 155 -18.12 16.68 12.49
C LEU A 155 -19.51 17.16 12.09
N ILE A 156 -20.32 16.26 11.53
CA ILE A 156 -21.78 16.48 11.41
C ILE A 156 -22.48 15.73 12.53
N GLN A 157 -23.10 16.45 13.46
CA GLN A 157 -23.97 15.90 14.50
C GLN A 157 -25.39 15.76 13.99
N VAL A 158 -25.98 14.57 14.10
CA VAL A 158 -27.34 14.23 13.65
C VAL A 158 -28.18 13.80 14.85
N THR A 159 -29.25 14.56 15.16
CA THR A 159 -30.25 14.22 16.20
C THR A 159 -29.65 13.82 17.57
N ASP A 160 -28.57 14.48 18.00
CA ASP A 160 -27.83 14.28 19.27
C ASP A 160 -27.28 12.87 19.57
N ALA A 161 -27.58 11.89 18.71
CA ALA A 161 -27.27 10.50 18.93
C ALA A 161 -26.19 9.96 18.00
N LEU A 162 -25.81 10.72 16.97
CA LEU A 162 -24.91 10.26 15.91
C LEU A 162 -24.00 11.39 15.43
N PHE A 163 -22.75 11.06 15.15
CA PHE A 163 -21.79 11.91 14.47
C PHE A 163 -21.38 11.29 13.14
N ILE A 164 -21.00 12.13 12.17
CA ILE A 164 -20.41 11.69 10.91
C ILE A 164 -19.06 12.37 10.77
N GLU A 165 -18.02 11.57 10.65
CA GLU A 165 -16.64 12.02 10.47
C GLU A 165 -16.28 12.13 8.98
N PRO A 166 -15.29 12.95 8.60
CA PRO A 166 -14.68 12.89 7.28
C PRO A 166 -14.20 11.46 6.95
N PRO A 167 -14.28 11.00 5.69
CA PRO A 167 -14.74 11.69 4.48
C PRO A 167 -16.28 11.75 4.28
N TYR A 168 -17.05 11.66 5.36
CA TYR A 168 -18.52 11.75 5.38
C TYR A 168 -19.22 10.68 4.52
N GLN A 169 -18.70 9.45 4.57
CA GLN A 169 -19.34 8.28 3.97
C GLN A 169 -20.27 7.60 4.98
N PRO A 170 -21.19 6.72 4.53
CA PRO A 170 -22.02 5.94 5.43
C PRO A 170 -21.19 5.17 6.48
N GLU A 171 -20.03 4.68 6.09
CA GLU A 171 -19.12 3.92 6.95
C GLU A 171 -18.47 4.80 8.04
N ASN A 172 -18.51 6.13 7.89
CA ASN A 172 -17.99 7.10 8.86
C ASN A 172 -19.05 7.62 9.85
N CYS A 173 -20.22 7.00 9.90
CA CYS A 173 -21.24 7.31 10.89
C CYS A 173 -20.91 6.63 12.23
N LEU A 174 -20.99 7.38 13.33
CA LEU A 174 -20.69 6.94 14.69
C LEU A 174 -21.88 7.15 15.61
N SER A 175 -22.41 6.07 16.19
CA SER A 175 -23.48 6.13 17.19
C SER A 175 -23.41 4.95 18.15
N ARG A 176 -23.83 5.16 19.39
CA ARG A 176 -24.06 4.08 20.36
C ARG A 176 -25.38 3.34 20.15
N ASN A 177 -26.24 3.85 19.26
CA ASN A 177 -27.53 3.25 18.93
C ASN A 177 -27.50 2.69 17.50
N GLU A 178 -27.35 1.36 17.39
CA GLU A 178 -27.22 0.67 16.09
C GLU A 178 -28.45 0.84 15.19
N ILE A 179 -29.64 1.03 15.75
CA ILE A 179 -30.86 1.28 14.98
C ILE A 179 -30.79 2.66 14.30
N ILE A 180 -30.34 3.69 15.04
CA ILE A 180 -30.15 5.04 14.49
C ILE A 180 -29.02 5.02 13.47
N LEU A 181 -27.91 4.35 13.78
CA LEU A 181 -26.78 4.18 12.87
C LEU A 181 -27.22 3.61 11.52
N GLY A 182 -27.90 2.46 11.52
CA GLY A 182 -28.36 1.81 10.29
C GLY A 182 -29.32 2.68 9.48
N LYS A 183 -30.21 3.43 10.14
CA LYS A 183 -31.14 4.35 9.46
C LYS A 183 -30.41 5.53 8.81
N VAL A 184 -29.49 6.18 9.52
CA VAL A 184 -28.73 7.31 8.99
C VAL A 184 -27.81 6.83 7.86
N GLN A 185 -27.11 5.71 8.03
CA GLN A 185 -26.29 5.12 6.97
C GLN A 185 -27.10 4.81 5.71
N SER A 186 -28.30 4.24 5.86
CA SER A 186 -29.20 3.99 4.73
C SER A 186 -29.64 5.29 4.05
N LEU A 187 -29.90 6.34 4.83
CA LEU A 187 -30.26 7.64 4.29
C LEU A 187 -29.10 8.28 3.52
N VAL A 188 -27.89 8.23 4.06
CA VAL A 188 -26.67 8.72 3.38
C VAL A 188 -26.44 7.96 2.07
N LYS A 189 -26.63 6.63 2.06
CA LYS A 189 -26.53 5.79 0.85
C LYS A 189 -27.60 6.12 -0.21
N SER A 190 -28.76 6.61 0.21
CA SER A 190 -29.87 6.97 -0.68
C SER A 190 -29.75 8.38 -1.28
N MET A 191 -28.72 9.14 -0.90
CA MET A 191 -28.51 10.48 -1.44
C MET A 191 -28.19 10.38 -2.94
N PRO A 192 -28.91 11.11 -3.81
CA PRO A 192 -28.60 11.14 -5.23
C PRO A 192 -27.25 11.85 -5.45
N THR A 193 -26.33 11.16 -6.13
CA THR A 193 -25.10 11.71 -6.71
C THR A 193 -25.39 12.55 -7.95
#